data_AF-A0A524KPC7-F1
#
_entry.id   AF-A0A524KPC7-F1
#
_cell.length_a   1.000
_cell.length_b   1.000
_cell.length_c   1.000
_cell.angle_alpha   90.00
_cell.angle_beta   90.00
_cell.angle_gamma   90.00
#
_symmetry.space_group_name_H-M   'P 1'
#
loop_
_entity.id
_entity.type
_entity.pdbx_description
1 polymer ?
#
loop_
_entity_poly.entity_id
_entity_poly.type
_entity_poly.pdbx_seq_one_letter_code
_entity_poly.pdbx_strand_id
1 'polypeptide(L)'
;MRPDALIADLRARKTPAIARAISMVENGRPGFEDILSAIHPGLGRARRIGITGPPGAGKSTLTERLIQVLRARGLTVAVVAVDPTSPFTGGALLGDRIRMESVALDPGVFIRSMATRGSLGGLATTTGEVCDVLDGGGFDRIIIETVGVGQSELDVARTADTTVLVLVPESGDGIQTLKSGVMEIGDLFVVNKADRP
;
A
#
# COMPACT_ATOMS: atom_id res chain seq x y z
N MET A 1 -6.10 -23.87 -12.79
CA MET A 1 -5.24 -24.20 -11.63
C MET A 1 -6.18 -24.54 -10.49
N ARG A 2 -6.02 -25.68 -9.84
CA ARG A 2 -6.84 -26.03 -8.67
C ARG A 2 -6.59 -24.97 -7.57
N PRO A 3 -7.60 -24.51 -6.82
CA PRO A 3 -7.44 -23.51 -5.75
C PRO A 3 -6.26 -23.80 -4.82
N ASP A 4 -6.07 -25.06 -4.44
CA ASP A 4 -4.97 -25.51 -3.56
C ASP A 4 -3.58 -25.21 -4.11
N ALA A 5 -3.39 -25.35 -5.43
CA ALA A 5 -2.10 -25.07 -6.07
C ALA A 5 -1.81 -23.56 -6.10
N LEU A 6 -2.84 -22.73 -6.25
CA LEU A 6 -2.69 -21.28 -6.17
C LEU A 6 -2.30 -20.84 -4.76
N ILE A 7 -2.91 -21.42 -3.73
CA ILE A 7 -2.60 -21.12 -2.33
C ILE A 7 -1.19 -21.59 -1.96
N ALA A 8 -0.77 -22.78 -2.39
CA ALA A 8 0.59 -23.26 -2.17
C ALA A 8 1.61 -22.32 -2.83
N ASP A 9 1.38 -21.90 -4.07
CA ASP A 9 2.25 -20.98 -4.80
C ASP A 9 2.26 -19.56 -4.20
N LEU A 10 1.11 -19.10 -3.68
CA LEU A 10 0.99 -17.84 -2.95
C LEU A 10 1.86 -17.86 -1.68
N ARG A 11 1.75 -18.90 -0.86
CA ARG A 11 2.57 -19.08 0.36
C ARG A 11 4.05 -19.23 0.06
N ALA A 12 4.41 -19.71 -1.12
CA ALA A 12 5.79 -19.76 -1.61
C ALA A 12 6.26 -18.43 -2.22
N ARG A 13 5.48 -17.34 -2.11
CA ARG A 13 5.74 -16.00 -2.68
C ARG A 13 6.03 -16.00 -4.17
N LYS A 14 5.39 -16.87 -4.94
CA LYS A 14 5.52 -16.83 -6.41
C LYS A 14 4.76 -15.61 -6.94
N THR A 15 5.49 -14.65 -7.53
CA THR A 15 4.94 -13.39 -8.07
C THR A 15 3.69 -13.59 -8.95
N PRO A 16 3.63 -14.56 -9.88
CA PRO A 16 2.43 -14.78 -10.68
C PRO A 16 1.21 -15.23 -9.87
N ALA A 17 1.41 -16.02 -8.81
CA ALA A 17 0.34 -16.48 -7.93
C ALA A 17 -0.19 -15.33 -7.07
N ILE A 18 0.70 -14.52 -6.49
CA ILE A 18 0.33 -13.30 -5.75
C ILE A 18 -0.49 -12.36 -6.64
N ALA A 19 0.04 -12.00 -7.82
CA ALA A 19 -0.65 -11.09 -8.74
C ALA A 19 -2.02 -11.61 -9.18
N ARG A 20 -2.14 -12.93 -9.38
CA ARG A 20 -3.41 -13.59 -9.71
C ARG A 20 -4.39 -13.58 -8.56
N ALA A 21 -3.96 -13.93 -7.34
CA ALA A 21 -4.80 -13.91 -6.15
C ALA A 21 -5.33 -12.50 -5.88
N ILE A 22 -4.46 -11.49 -5.90
CA ILE A 22 -4.83 -10.08 -5.83
C ILE A 22 -5.86 -9.73 -6.91
N SER A 23 -5.62 -10.12 -8.17
CA SER A 23 -6.56 -9.81 -9.26
C SER A 23 -7.91 -10.53 -9.12
N MET A 24 -7.98 -11.67 -8.44
CA MET A 24 -9.25 -12.36 -8.16
C MET A 24 -10.03 -11.63 -7.07
N VAL A 25 -9.37 -11.31 -5.96
CA VAL A 25 -9.93 -10.55 -4.83
C VAL A 25 -10.38 -9.16 -5.28
N GLU A 26 -9.49 -8.40 -5.90
CA GLU A 26 -9.75 -7.01 -6.31
C GLU A 26 -10.93 -6.87 -7.28
N ASN A 27 -11.26 -7.92 -8.04
CA ASN A 27 -12.34 -7.91 -9.03
C ASN A 27 -13.54 -8.78 -8.62
N GLY A 28 -13.57 -9.32 -7.39
CA GLY A 28 -14.65 -10.22 -6.94
C GLY A 28 -14.88 -11.42 -7.86
N ARG A 29 -13.80 -11.99 -8.43
CA ARG A 29 -13.93 -13.11 -9.37
C ARG A 29 -14.31 -14.38 -8.62
N PRO A 30 -15.12 -15.29 -9.21
CA PRO A 30 -15.49 -16.54 -8.57
C PRO A 30 -14.31 -17.27 -7.92
N GLY A 31 -14.48 -17.67 -6.65
CA GLY A 31 -13.47 -18.35 -5.85
C GLY A 31 -12.51 -17.41 -5.09
N PHE A 32 -12.79 -16.10 -5.03
CA PHE A 32 -12.00 -15.19 -4.20
C PHE A 32 -12.25 -15.42 -2.71
N GLU A 33 -13.47 -15.80 -2.32
CA GLU A 33 -13.83 -16.13 -0.93
C GLU A 33 -13.06 -17.35 -0.43
N ASP A 34 -12.86 -18.35 -1.29
CA ASP A 34 -12.05 -19.54 -0.98
C ASP A 34 -10.59 -19.16 -0.70
N ILE A 35 -10.06 -18.19 -1.47
CA ILE A 35 -8.70 -17.68 -1.26
C ILE A 35 -8.60 -16.99 0.10
N LEU A 36 -9.51 -16.06 0.39
CA LEU A 36 -9.54 -15.32 1.66
C LEU A 36 -9.71 -16.27 2.86
N SER A 37 -10.63 -17.23 2.77
CA SER A 37 -10.84 -18.27 3.78
C SER A 37 -9.59 -19.12 4.02
N ALA A 38 -8.88 -19.51 2.95
CA ALA A 38 -7.69 -20.35 3.06
C ALA A 38 -6.47 -19.63 3.67
N ILE A 39 -6.38 -18.30 3.52
CA ILE A 39 -5.28 -17.51 4.10
C ILE A 39 -5.61 -16.99 5.51
N HIS A 40 -6.89 -16.80 5.84
CA HIS A 40 -7.35 -16.20 7.10
C HIS A 40 -6.69 -16.75 8.37
N PRO A 41 -6.51 -18.08 8.56
CA PRO A 41 -5.90 -18.62 9.77
C PRO A 41 -4.45 -18.20 10.02
N GLY A 42 -3.75 -17.70 8.99
CA GLY A 42 -2.33 -17.35 9.04
C GLY A 42 -2.03 -15.84 9.05
N LEU A 43 -3.07 -14.99 9.02
CA LEU A 43 -2.94 -13.54 8.97
C LEU A 43 -2.47 -12.94 10.31
N GLY A 44 -2.11 -11.66 10.29
CA GLY A 44 -1.63 -10.88 11.42
C GLY A 44 -0.13 -11.00 11.65
N ARG A 45 0.63 -11.57 10.71
CA ARG A 45 2.08 -11.71 10.81
C ARG A 45 2.80 -10.51 10.25
N ALA A 46 2.36 -10.03 9.09
CA ALA A 46 2.91 -8.84 8.46
C ALA A 46 2.51 -7.58 9.25
N ARG A 47 3.45 -6.65 9.42
CA ARG A 47 3.11 -5.30 9.93
C ARG A 47 2.71 -4.39 8.77
N ARG A 48 1.54 -3.76 8.88
CA ARG A 48 0.98 -2.84 7.90
C ARG A 48 1.35 -1.41 8.27
N ILE A 49 2.06 -0.72 7.38
CA ILE A 49 2.53 0.65 7.57
C ILE A 49 1.86 1.53 6.53
N GLY A 50 1.00 2.45 6.97
CA GLY A 50 0.40 3.46 6.12
C GLY A 50 1.36 4.65 5.97
N ILE A 51 1.62 5.11 4.76
CA ILE A 51 2.40 6.32 4.48
C ILE A 51 1.52 7.29 3.70
N THR A 52 1.23 8.43 4.30
CA THR A 52 0.33 9.42 3.72
C THR A 52 0.81 10.85 3.97
N GLY A 53 0.15 11.83 3.38
CA GLY A 53 0.54 13.24 3.39
C GLY A 53 0.40 13.92 2.03
N PRO A 54 0.58 15.24 1.97
CA PRO A 54 0.27 16.03 0.78
C PRO A 54 1.10 15.63 -0.46
N PRO A 55 0.66 15.99 -1.67
CA PRO A 55 1.43 15.80 -2.89
C PRO A 55 2.79 16.49 -2.78
N GLY A 56 3.83 15.85 -3.30
CA GLY A 56 5.17 16.43 -3.28
C GLY A 56 5.86 16.43 -1.91
N ALA A 57 5.25 15.88 -0.85
CA ALA A 57 5.89 15.73 0.46
C ALA A 57 7.10 14.78 0.45
N GLY A 58 7.29 14.01 -0.63
CA GLY A 58 8.39 13.06 -0.78
C GLY A 58 8.09 11.66 -0.22
N LYS A 59 6.81 11.29 -0.14
CA LYS A 59 6.33 9.98 0.35
C LYS A 59 7.01 8.82 -0.37
N SER A 60 6.98 8.78 -1.70
CA SER A 60 7.54 7.66 -2.46
C SER A 60 9.06 7.52 -2.28
N THR A 61 9.78 8.64 -2.15
CA THR A 61 11.22 8.61 -1.82
C THR A 61 11.45 8.09 -0.41
N LEU A 62 10.64 8.49 0.57
CA LEU A 62 10.70 7.96 1.93
C LEU A 62 10.38 6.45 1.95
N THR A 63 9.34 6.02 1.25
CA THR A 63 8.94 4.62 1.07
C THR A 63 10.09 3.80 0.49
N GLU A 64 10.70 4.27 -0.60
CA GLU A 64 11.84 3.60 -1.23
C GLU A 64 13.02 3.43 -0.27
N ARG A 65 13.38 4.48 0.48
CA ARG A 65 14.45 4.40 1.49
C ARG A 65 14.10 3.47 2.65
N LEU A 66 12.84 3.48 3.11
CA LEU A 66 12.37 2.57 4.14
C LEU A 66 12.46 1.11 3.66
N ILE A 67 12.06 0.83 2.41
CA ILE A 67 12.20 -0.50 1.80
C ILE A 67 13.65 -0.93 1.81
N GLN A 68 14.58 -0.09 1.35
CA GLN A 68 16.01 -0.41 1.35
C GLN A 68 16.52 -0.78 2.76
N VAL A 69 16.13 -0.04 3.80
CA VAL A 69 16.49 -0.33 5.19
C VAL A 69 15.89 -1.65 5.68
N LEU A 70 14.63 -1.94 5.36
CA LEU A 70 13.96 -3.19 5.73
C LEU A 70 14.58 -4.39 5.01
N ARG A 71 14.89 -4.24 3.72
CA ARG A 71 15.57 -5.26 2.90
C ARG A 71 16.98 -5.54 3.40
N ALA A 72 17.73 -4.51 3.80
CA ALA A 72 19.05 -4.68 4.43
C ALA A 72 19.01 -5.45 5.76
N ARG A 73 17.83 -5.50 6.43
CA ARG A 73 17.58 -6.33 7.62
C ARG A 73 17.08 -7.73 7.29
N GLY A 74 17.03 -8.12 6.01
CA GLY A 74 16.54 -9.42 5.56
C GLY A 74 15.02 -9.56 5.50
N LEU A 75 14.25 -8.51 5.80
CA LEU A 75 12.79 -8.54 5.82
C LEU A 75 12.23 -8.39 4.42
N THR A 76 11.19 -9.15 4.07
CA THR A 76 10.45 -9.01 2.81
C THR A 76 9.37 -7.95 2.89
N VAL A 77 9.19 -7.21 1.79
CA VAL A 77 8.34 -6.02 1.78
C VAL A 77 7.37 -6.07 0.60
N ALA A 78 6.08 -5.89 0.87
CA ALA A 78 5.10 -5.62 -0.16
C ALA A 78 4.68 -4.15 -0.09
N VAL A 79 4.40 -3.54 -1.24
CA VAL A 79 3.90 -2.17 -1.36
C VAL A 79 2.56 -2.20 -2.09
N VAL A 80 1.55 -1.61 -1.47
CA VAL A 80 0.25 -1.33 -2.06
C VAL A 80 0.15 0.17 -2.26
N ALA A 81 0.41 0.60 -3.48
CA ALA A 81 0.36 2.00 -3.88
C ALA A 81 -1.04 2.33 -4.39
N VAL A 82 -1.73 3.28 -3.76
CA VAL A 82 -3.14 3.55 -4.02
C VAL A 82 -3.33 4.93 -4.60
N ASP A 83 -3.81 4.93 -5.83
CA ASP A 83 -4.04 6.08 -6.66
C ASP A 83 -5.53 6.41 -6.80
N PRO A 84 -5.91 7.70 -6.86
CA PRO A 84 -7.23 8.07 -7.32
C PRO A 84 -7.45 7.53 -8.74
N THR A 85 -8.68 7.10 -9.02
CA THR A 85 -9.03 6.58 -10.34
C THR A 85 -8.99 7.70 -11.37
N SER A 86 -8.27 7.48 -12.47
CA SER A 86 -8.28 8.41 -13.60
C SER A 86 -9.72 8.56 -14.13
N PRO A 87 -10.27 9.79 -14.19
CA PRO A 87 -11.61 10.01 -14.73
C PRO A 87 -11.69 9.77 -16.24
N PHE A 88 -10.54 9.67 -16.91
CA PHE A 88 -10.45 9.47 -18.37
C PHE A 88 -10.22 8.00 -18.76
N THR A 89 -9.45 7.25 -17.97
CA THR A 89 -9.04 5.89 -18.32
C THR A 89 -9.59 4.82 -17.37
N GLY A 90 -10.17 5.20 -16.23
CA GLY A 90 -10.69 4.26 -15.22
C GLY A 90 -9.61 3.45 -14.49
N GLY A 91 -8.33 3.67 -14.78
CA GLY A 91 -7.18 2.99 -14.16
C GLY A 91 -6.44 3.85 -13.15
N ALA A 92 -5.46 3.24 -12.47
CA ALA A 92 -4.49 3.95 -11.64
C ALA A 92 -3.38 4.57 -12.50
N LEU A 93 -2.86 5.73 -12.08
CA LEU A 93 -1.65 6.31 -12.67
C LEU A 93 -0.46 5.43 -12.28
N LEU A 94 0.16 4.72 -13.22
CA LEU A 94 1.34 3.87 -13.01
C LEU A 94 2.60 4.62 -12.49
N GLY A 95 2.48 5.90 -12.14
CA GLY A 95 3.58 6.78 -11.75
C GLY A 95 4.35 6.28 -10.53
N ASP A 96 3.71 5.53 -9.63
CA ASP A 96 4.35 5.05 -8.41
C ASP A 96 5.40 3.96 -8.66
N ARG A 97 5.19 3.10 -9.67
CA ARG A 97 6.20 2.10 -10.05
C ARG A 97 7.44 2.73 -10.67
N ILE A 98 7.28 3.83 -11.41
CA ILE A 98 8.40 4.55 -12.03
C ILE A 98 9.26 5.22 -10.95
N ARG A 99 8.66 5.67 -9.86
CA ARG A 99 9.37 6.34 -8.76
C ARG A 99 10.13 5.38 -7.83
N MET A 100 9.84 4.07 -7.86
CA MET A 100 10.46 3.05 -6.99
C MET A 100 11.28 2.02 -7.78
N GLU A 101 11.79 2.39 -8.95
CA GLU A 101 12.48 1.47 -9.87
C GLU A 101 13.69 0.77 -9.22
N SER A 102 14.41 1.45 -8.32
CA SER A 102 15.61 0.89 -7.68
C SER A 102 15.32 -0.31 -6.76
N VAL A 103 14.12 -0.37 -6.18
CA VAL A 103 13.69 -1.47 -5.31
C VAL A 103 12.76 -2.46 -6.02
N ALA A 104 12.20 -2.08 -7.17
CA ALA A 104 11.28 -2.93 -7.93
C ALA A 104 11.93 -4.22 -8.46
N LEU A 105 13.26 -4.24 -8.59
CA LEU A 105 14.04 -5.41 -9.04
C LEU A 105 14.49 -6.33 -7.89
N ASP A 106 14.31 -5.93 -6.62
CA ASP A 106 14.66 -6.78 -5.48
C ASP A 106 13.67 -7.96 -5.37
N PRO A 107 14.13 -9.22 -5.36
CA PRO A 107 13.25 -10.39 -5.32
C PRO A 107 12.45 -10.52 -4.01
N GLY A 108 12.82 -9.82 -2.94
CA GLY A 108 12.06 -9.75 -1.70
C GLY A 108 11.12 -8.54 -1.62
N VAL A 109 10.94 -7.81 -2.72
CA VAL A 109 10.01 -6.69 -2.86
C VAL A 109 8.90 -7.04 -3.85
N PHE A 110 7.66 -6.72 -3.51
CA PHE A 110 6.52 -6.82 -4.41
C PHE A 110 5.72 -5.53 -4.42
N ILE A 111 5.46 -4.96 -5.60
CA ILE A 111 4.74 -3.69 -5.73
C ILE A 111 3.46 -3.87 -6.53
N ARG A 112 2.33 -3.51 -5.92
CA ARG A 112 0.99 -3.47 -6.53
C ARG A 112 0.47 -2.04 -6.52
N SER A 113 0.13 -1.53 -7.70
CA SER A 113 -0.65 -0.29 -7.85
C SER A 113 -2.14 -0.63 -7.91
N MET A 114 -2.96 0.14 -7.20
CA MET A 114 -4.42 0.00 -7.14
C MET A 114 -5.10 1.35 -7.39
N ALA A 115 -6.28 1.32 -8.00
CA ALA A 115 -7.12 2.51 -8.18
C ALA A 115 -8.25 2.52 -7.15
N THR A 116 -8.70 3.70 -6.68
CA THR A 116 -9.83 3.83 -5.74
C THR A 116 -11.20 3.37 -6.27
N ARG A 117 -11.33 3.16 -7.58
CA ARG A 117 -12.53 2.79 -8.37
C ARG A 117 -13.80 3.59 -8.06
N GLY A 118 -13.67 4.89 -7.79
CA GLY A 118 -14.82 5.78 -7.59
C GLY A 118 -15.59 5.58 -6.29
N SER A 119 -15.00 4.90 -5.29
CA SER A 119 -15.55 4.82 -3.94
C SER A 119 -15.50 6.20 -3.25
N LEU A 120 -16.61 6.57 -2.60
CA LEU A 120 -16.77 7.83 -1.83
C LEU A 120 -16.11 7.79 -0.45
N GLY A 121 -15.68 6.61 0.02
CA GLY A 121 -14.76 6.42 1.13
C GLY A 121 -13.55 5.71 0.55
N GLY A 122 -12.38 6.35 0.64
CA GLY A 122 -11.17 6.02 -0.08
C GLY A 122 -10.62 4.62 0.23
N LEU A 123 -9.64 4.24 -0.58
CA LEU A 123 -9.26 2.85 -0.88
C LEU A 123 -10.36 2.07 -1.61
N ALA A 124 -9.97 1.31 -2.65
CA ALA A 124 -10.85 0.27 -3.15
C ALA A 124 -11.22 -0.61 -1.94
N THR A 125 -12.50 -0.96 -1.79
CA THR A 125 -13.05 -1.84 -0.73
C THR A 125 -12.18 -3.06 -0.42
N THR A 126 -11.35 -3.46 -1.39
CA THR A 126 -10.46 -4.61 -1.40
C THR A 126 -9.03 -4.34 -0.94
N THR A 127 -8.63 -3.12 -0.54
CA THR A 127 -7.23 -2.84 -0.15
C THR A 127 -6.82 -3.62 1.09
N GLY A 128 -7.70 -3.71 2.10
CA GLY A 128 -7.48 -4.57 3.26
C GLY A 128 -7.34 -6.04 2.87
N GLU A 129 -8.22 -6.54 2.00
CA GLU A 129 -8.17 -7.92 1.50
C GLU A 129 -6.91 -8.20 0.67
N VAL A 130 -6.43 -7.22 -0.09
CA VAL A 130 -5.15 -7.31 -0.81
C VAL A 130 -3.99 -7.37 0.18
N CYS A 131 -4.03 -6.59 1.27
CA CYS A 131 -3.07 -6.71 2.36
C CYS A 131 -3.14 -8.09 3.01
N ASP A 132 -4.33 -8.67 3.18
CA ASP A 132 -4.49 -10.04 3.69
C ASP A 132 -3.84 -11.06 2.75
N VAL A 133 -4.03 -10.94 1.43
CA VAL A 133 -3.36 -11.81 0.44
C VAL A 133 -1.84 -11.71 0.54
N LEU A 134 -1.30 -10.50 0.74
CA LEU A 134 0.15 -10.29 0.91
C LEU A 134 0.65 -10.89 2.24
N ASP A 135 -0.08 -10.71 3.33
CA ASP A 135 0.26 -11.30 4.63
C ASP A 135 0.21 -12.84 4.57
N GLY A 136 -0.85 -13.41 3.98
CA GLY A 136 -0.97 -14.83 3.69
C GLY A 136 0.09 -15.36 2.71
N GLY A 137 0.67 -14.48 1.89
CA GLY A 137 1.84 -14.74 1.06
C GLY A 137 3.15 -14.78 1.87
N GLY A 138 3.17 -14.35 3.13
CA GLY A 138 4.35 -14.40 3.99
C GLY A 138 5.31 -13.22 3.80
N PHE A 139 4.80 -12.03 3.51
CA PHE A 139 5.59 -10.80 3.58
C PHE A 139 5.76 -10.35 5.04
N ASP A 140 6.93 -9.83 5.40
CA ASP A 140 7.17 -9.35 6.78
C ASP A 140 6.58 -7.95 7.01
N ARG A 141 6.56 -7.12 5.96
CA ARG A 141 6.08 -5.74 5.99
C ARG A 141 5.20 -5.47 4.78
N ILE A 142 4.09 -4.77 5.02
CA ILE A 142 3.20 -4.29 3.96
C ILE A 142 3.12 -2.77 4.10
N ILE A 143 3.59 -2.05 3.10
CA ILE A 143 3.53 -0.59 3.05
C ILE A 143 2.33 -0.20 2.18
N ILE A 144 1.46 0.66 2.70
CA ILE A 144 0.31 1.21 1.99
C ILE A 144 0.61 2.68 1.76
N GLU A 145 0.79 3.10 0.51
CA GLU A 145 1.09 4.50 0.17
C GLU A 145 -0.07 5.13 -0.60
N THR A 146 -0.49 6.34 -0.21
CA THR A 146 -1.40 7.15 -1.04
C THR A 146 -0.62 8.09 -1.95
N VAL A 147 -1.17 8.41 -3.12
CA VAL A 147 -0.55 9.41 -4.01
C VAL A 147 -0.88 10.86 -3.60
N GLY A 148 -1.77 11.05 -2.61
CA GLY A 148 -1.84 12.26 -1.78
C GLY A 148 -2.86 13.31 -2.20
N VAL A 149 -4.03 12.92 -2.72
CA VAL A 149 -5.14 13.87 -2.88
C VAL A 149 -6.44 13.24 -2.37
N GLY A 150 -7.12 13.90 -1.42
CA GLY A 150 -8.52 13.62 -1.08
C GLY A 150 -8.77 12.98 0.29
N GLN A 151 -9.66 11.98 0.32
CA GLN A 151 -10.10 11.27 1.53
C GLN A 151 -9.34 9.95 1.79
N SER A 152 -8.36 9.61 0.96
CA SER A 152 -7.66 8.31 1.00
C SER A 152 -6.78 8.14 2.24
N GLU A 153 -6.44 9.24 2.89
CA GLU A 153 -5.65 9.36 4.11
C GLU A 153 -6.29 8.59 5.27
N LEU A 154 -7.60 8.78 5.49
CA LEU A 154 -8.35 8.13 6.57
C LEU A 154 -8.41 6.61 6.38
N ASP A 155 -8.52 6.16 5.13
CA ASP A 155 -8.67 4.74 4.82
C ASP A 155 -7.35 3.99 4.91
N VAL A 156 -6.24 4.65 4.55
CA VAL A 156 -4.90 4.13 4.86
C VAL A 156 -4.73 3.96 6.36
N ALA A 157 -5.15 4.93 7.16
CA ALA A 157 -5.08 4.81 8.61
C ALA A 157 -5.95 3.69 9.19
N ARG A 158 -7.13 3.44 8.62
CA ARG A 158 -8.00 2.32 9.03
C ARG A 158 -7.43 0.94 8.66
N THR A 159 -6.59 0.88 7.64
CA THR A 159 -6.04 -0.39 7.11
C THR A 159 -4.67 -0.72 7.70
N ALA A 160 -3.93 0.30 8.15
CA ALA A 160 -2.58 0.16 8.69
C ALA A 160 -2.56 -0.11 10.19
N ASP A 161 -1.54 -0.82 10.67
CA ASP A 161 -1.24 -0.94 12.11
C ASP A 161 -0.53 0.32 12.62
N THR A 162 0.15 1.05 11.74
CA THR A 162 0.87 2.29 12.06
C THR A 162 0.80 3.23 10.87
N THR A 163 0.37 4.46 11.13
CA THR A 163 0.22 5.50 10.13
C THR A 163 1.31 6.55 10.27
N VAL A 164 2.07 6.73 9.20
CA VAL A 164 3.11 7.75 9.05
C VAL A 164 2.55 8.91 8.23
N LEU A 165 2.41 10.07 8.86
CA LEU A 165 2.05 11.31 8.20
C LEU A 165 3.31 12.09 7.83
N VAL A 166 3.57 12.18 6.53
CA VAL A 166 4.73 12.91 5.97
C VAL A 166 4.34 14.34 5.66
N LEU A 167 5.04 15.28 6.29
CA LEU A 167 4.87 16.72 6.16
C LEU A 167 6.13 17.34 5.54
N VAL A 168 6.06 18.61 5.16
CA VAL A 168 7.24 19.40 4.73
C VAL A 168 7.27 20.73 5.49
N PRO A 169 8.46 21.33 5.71
CA PRO A 169 8.56 22.69 6.22
C PRO A 169 7.74 23.68 5.39
N GLU A 170 7.26 24.74 6.04
CA GLU A 170 6.56 25.87 5.40
C GLU A 170 5.29 25.50 4.61
N SER A 171 4.70 24.33 4.85
CA SER A 171 3.46 23.92 4.22
C SER A 171 2.23 24.67 4.77
N GLY A 172 2.30 25.98 5.06
CA GLY A 172 1.26 26.76 5.73
C GLY A 172 -0.17 26.46 5.23
N ASP A 173 -0.37 26.51 3.91
CA ASP A 173 -1.65 26.15 3.26
C ASP A 173 -1.88 24.64 3.12
N GLY A 174 -0.81 23.85 3.03
CA GLY A 174 -0.85 22.38 3.03
C GLY A 174 -1.31 21.79 4.36
N ILE A 175 -0.93 22.38 5.49
CA ILE A 175 -1.41 22.02 6.84
C ILE A 175 -2.87 22.42 7.02
N GLN A 176 -3.32 23.52 6.40
CA GLN A 176 -4.74 23.83 6.37
C GLN A 176 -5.55 22.86 5.50
N THR A 177 -4.96 22.25 4.48
CA THR A 177 -5.59 21.17 3.71
C THR A 177 -5.71 19.89 4.56
N LEU A 178 -4.85 19.70 5.55
CA LEU A 178 -4.89 18.60 6.54
C LEU A 178 -5.93 18.83 7.67
N LYS A 179 -6.86 19.79 7.52
CA LYS A 179 -7.95 20.10 8.48
C LYS A 179 -8.81 18.87 8.84
N SER A 180 -9.26 18.88 10.10
CA SER A 180 -10.19 17.95 10.80
C SER A 180 -10.04 16.46 10.44
N GLY A 181 -9.31 15.72 11.28
CA GLY A 181 -9.22 14.25 11.22
C GLY A 181 -7.89 13.70 10.68
N VAL A 182 -7.24 14.33 9.71
CA VAL A 182 -5.97 13.79 9.14
C VAL A 182 -4.79 13.92 10.12
N MET A 183 -4.78 14.97 10.95
CA MET A 183 -3.78 15.10 12.02
C MET A 183 -4.01 14.11 13.17
N GLU A 184 -5.20 13.53 13.28
CA GLU A 184 -5.57 12.62 14.38
C GLU A 184 -5.25 11.16 14.04
N ILE A 185 -5.08 10.83 12.76
CA ILE A 185 -4.77 9.46 12.32
C ILE A 185 -3.28 9.11 12.34
N GLY A 186 -2.39 10.09 12.52
CA GLY A 186 -0.95 9.86 12.49
C GLY A 186 -0.42 9.31 13.81
N ASP A 187 0.18 8.11 13.77
CA ASP A 187 0.96 7.57 14.88
C ASP A 187 2.38 8.13 14.89
N LEU A 188 2.92 8.43 13.70
CA LEU A 188 4.24 9.00 13.49
C LEU A 188 4.18 10.18 12.51
N PHE A 189 4.77 11.31 12.88
CA PHE A 189 4.88 12.48 12.02
C PHE A 189 6.32 12.61 11.52
N VAL A 190 6.49 12.71 10.20
CA VAL A 190 7.80 12.88 9.56
C VAL A 190 7.83 14.22 8.85
N VAL A 191 8.63 15.15 9.34
CA VAL A 191 8.92 16.41 8.63
C VAL A 191 10.04 16.15 7.63
N ASN A 192 9.67 15.89 6.39
CA ASN A 192 10.61 15.61 5.30
C ASN A 192 11.10 16.91 4.64
N LYS A 193 12.22 16.85 3.91
CA LYS A 193 12.88 18.01 3.30
C LYS A 193 13.28 19.07 4.33
N ALA A 194 13.68 18.63 5.52
CA ALA A 194 14.15 19.50 6.61
C ALA A 194 15.49 20.18 6.30
N ASP A 195 16.13 19.81 5.19
CA ASP A 195 17.28 20.49 4.59
C ASP A 195 16.90 21.79 3.85
N ARG A 196 15.60 22.03 3.63
CA ARG A 196 15.13 23.30 3.07
C ARG A 196 15.38 24.44 4.07
N PRO A 197 15.74 25.64 3.57
CA PRO A 197 16.02 26.81 4.41
C PRO A 197 14.84 27.18 5.32
#